data_AF-A0A950GE79-F1
#
_entry.id   AF-A0A950GE79-F1
#
_cell.length_a   1.000
_cell.length_b   1.000
_cell.length_c   1.000
_cell.angle_alpha   90.00
_cell.angle_beta   90.00
_cell.angle_gamma   90.00
#
_symmetry.space_group_name_H-M   'P 1'
#
loop_
_entity.id
_entity.type
_entity.pdbx_description
1 polymer ?
#
loop_
_entity_poly.entity_id
_entity_poly.type
_entity_poly.pdbx_seq_one_letter_code
_entity_poly.pdbx_strand_id
1 'polypeptide(L)' 'MLTRRLSTLNVARGLIIDRPWAGLIADGKKTWEMRTRPTKVRGWIGLIAKGTKTVIGIAC' A
#
# COMPACT_ATOMS: atom_id res chain seq x y z
N MET A 1 28.88 -8.72 12.60
CA MET A 1 27.58 -8.03 12.77
C MET A 1 26.60 -8.60 11.75
N LEU A 2 25.48 -9.13 12.22
CA LEU A 2 24.56 -9.99 11.47
C LEU A 2 23.97 -9.31 10.21
N THR A 3 24.23 -9.92 9.05
CA THR A 3 23.50 -9.66 7.80
C THR A 3 22.05 -10.07 8.03
N ARG A 4 21.19 -9.07 8.32
CA ARG A 4 19.75 -9.24 8.48
C ARG A 4 19.21 -9.82 7.17
N ARG A 5 18.85 -11.11 7.15
CA ARG A 5 18.16 -11.74 6.03
C ARG A 5 16.91 -10.89 5.77
N LEU A 6 16.86 -10.19 4.63
CA LEU A 6 15.67 -9.45 4.24
C LEU A 6 14.56 -10.48 4.02
N SER A 7 13.63 -10.56 4.98
CA SER A 7 12.37 -11.26 4.78
C SER A 7 11.70 -10.66 3.55
N THR A 8 11.49 -11.46 2.52
CA THR A 8 10.79 -11.05 1.30
C THR A 8 9.39 -10.57 1.67
N LEU A 9 9.13 -9.26 1.52
CA LEU A 9 7.78 -8.70 1.63
C LEU A 9 6.91 -9.33 0.55
N ASN A 10 5.88 -10.08 0.94
CA ASN A 10 4.95 -10.68 0.00
C ASN A 10 3.85 -9.66 -0.35
N VAL A 11 3.99 -8.99 -1.48
CA VAL A 11 3.04 -8.00 -1.99
C VAL A 11 2.25 -8.60 -3.14
N ALA A 12 1.24 -9.40 -2.82
CA ALA A 12 0.45 -10.13 -3.81
C ALA A 12 -0.78 -9.36 -4.33
N ARG A 13 -1.15 -8.24 -3.69
CA ARG A 13 -2.35 -7.46 -4.03
C ARG A 13 -2.04 -5.97 -4.11
N GLY A 14 -2.82 -5.25 -4.91
CA GLY A 14 -2.78 -3.80 -5.02
C GLY A 14 -4.14 -3.18 -4.74
N LEU A 15 -4.13 -1.96 -4.20
CA LEU A 15 -5.31 -1.13 -3.99
C LEU A 15 -5.19 0.13 -4.85
N ILE A 16 -6.17 0.34 -5.73
CA ILE A 16 -6.28 1.58 -6.50
C ILE A 16 -6.90 2.66 -5.63
N ILE A 17 -6.21 3.79 -5.53
CA ILE A 17 -6.59 4.94 -4.70
C ILE A 17 -6.48 6.21 -5.54
N ASP A 18 -7.48 7.08 -5.42
CA ASP A 18 -7.46 8.37 -6.11
C ASP A 18 -6.46 9.34 -5.45
N ARG A 19 -6.00 10.33 -6.21
CA ARG A 19 -5.21 11.43 -5.64
C ARG A 19 -6.14 12.41 -4.91
N PRO A 20 -5.67 13.08 -3.84
CA PRO A 20 -4.31 13.05 -3.29
C PRO A 20 -4.04 11.89 -2.31
N TRP A 21 -5.06 11.10 -1.97
CA TRP A 21 -5.01 10.14 -0.86
C TRP A 21 -3.94 9.06 -1.02
N ALA A 22 -3.75 8.55 -2.23
CA ALA A 22 -2.70 7.58 -2.54
C ALA A 22 -1.31 8.09 -2.12
N GLY A 23 -1.01 9.36 -2.40
CA GLY A 23 0.26 9.99 -2.03
C GLY A 23 0.38 10.23 -0.53
N LEU A 24 -0.70 10.66 0.13
CA LEU A 24 -0.69 10.84 1.59
C LEU A 24 -0.43 9.54 2.36
N ILE A 25 -0.91 8.40 1.86
CA ILE A 25 -0.61 7.09 2.45
C ILE A 25 0.84 6.69 2.17
N ALA A 26 1.31 6.86 0.92
CA ALA A 26 2.70 6.57 0.55
C ALA A 26 3.72 7.41 1.37
N ASP A 27 3.38 8.67 1.68
CA ASP A 27 4.17 9.57 2.52
C ASP A 27 4.03 9.27 4.03
N GLY A 28 3.17 8.33 4.44
CA GLY A 28 2.90 8.01 5.84
C GLY A 28 2.06 9.06 6.59
N LYS A 29 1.52 10.07 5.90
CA LYS A 29 0.68 11.14 6.49
C LYS A 29 -0.76 10.71 6.72
N LYS A 30 -1.22 9.64 6.05
CA LYS A 30 -2.56 9.07 6.19
C LYS A 30 -2.44 7.57 6.45
N THR A 31 -2.91 7.13 7.61
CA THR A 31 -2.85 5.72 8.02
C THR A 31 -4.15 4.96 7.78
N TRP A 32 -5.28 5.67 7.60
CA TRP A 32 -6.60 5.06 7.41
C TRP A 32 -7.16 5.33 6.02
N GLU A 33 -7.51 4.28 5.27
CA GLU A 33 -8.20 4.33 3.98
C GLU A 33 -9.64 3.80 4.14
N MET A 34 -10.61 4.71 4.20
CA MET A 34 -12.02 4.34 4.35
C MET A 34 -12.58 3.72 3.07
N ARG A 35 -13.42 2.69 3.21
CA ARG A 35 -14.09 2.01 2.10
C ARG A 35 -15.54 1.71 2.45
N THR A 36 -16.40 1.69 1.44
CA THR A 36 -17.82 1.37 1.59
C THR A 36 -18.07 -0.08 2.00
N ARG A 37 -17.11 -0.97 1.78
CA ARG A 37 -17.15 -2.38 2.16
C ARG A 37 -15.91 -2.74 2.98
N PRO A 38 -16.06 -3.55 4.06
CA PRO A 38 -14.92 -4.01 4.83
C PRO A 38 -14.04 -4.97 4.01
N THR A 39 -12.75 -5.06 4.37
CA THR A 39 -11.80 -5.98 3.74
C THR A 39 -11.22 -6.98 4.74
N LYS A 40 -11.05 -8.23 4.30
CA LYS A 40 -10.35 -9.29 5.03
C LYS A 40 -8.87 -9.41 4.63
N VAL A 41 -8.40 -8.60 3.67
CA VAL A 41 -6.98 -8.58 3.25
C VAL A 41 -6.12 -8.06 4.39
N ARG A 42 -4.98 -8.71 4.63
CA ARG A 42 -3.98 -8.37 5.66
C ARG A 42 -2.58 -8.45 5.06
N GLY A 43 -1.63 -7.76 5.68
CA GLY A 43 -0.25 -7.69 5.22
C GLY A 43 -0.04 -6.57 4.19
N TRP A 44 1.16 -6.54 3.62
CA TRP A 44 1.58 -5.50 2.69
C TRP A 44 0.77 -5.54 1.39
N ILE A 45 0.28 -4.38 0.98
CA ILE A 45 -0.42 -4.17 -0.29
C ILE A 45 0.29 -3.07 -1.08
N GLY A 46 0.26 -3.18 -2.41
CA GLY A 46 0.70 -2.12 -3.31
C GLY A 46 -0.31 -0.99 -3.37
N LEU A 47 0.15 0.25 -3.34
CA LEU A 47 -0.67 1.44 -3.54
C LEU A 47 -0.59 1.84 -5.02
N ILE A 48 -1.72 1.81 -5.73
CA ILE A 48 -1.77 2.15 -7.15
C ILE A 48 -2.48 3.50 -7.31
N ALA A 49 -1.80 4.47 -7.90
CA ALA A 49 -2.43 5.76 -8.22
C ALA A 49 -3.44 5.57 -9.35
N LYS A 50 -4.72 5.87 -9.10
CA LYS A 50 -5.82 5.72 -10.06
C LYS A 50 -5.50 6.38 -11.41
N GLY A 51 -5.79 5.67 -12.49
CA GLY A 51 -5.54 6.12 -13.86
C GLY A 51 -4.10 5.97 -14.36
N THR A 52 -3.12 5.76 -13.47
CA THR A 52 -1.69 5.70 -13.87
C THR A 52 -1.19 4.29 -14.17
N LYS A 53 -1.91 3.25 -13.70
CA LYS A 53 -1.46 1.84 -13.72
C LYS A 53 -0.10 1.62 -13.02
N THR A 54 0.34 2.55 -12.19
CA THR A 54 1.66 2.54 -11.55
C THR A 54 1.50 2.31 -10.05
N VAL A 55 2.29 1.38 -9.50
CA VAL A 55 2.45 1.20 -8.06
C VAL A 55 3.38 2.29 -7.54
N ILE A 56 2.93 3.09 -6.57
CA ILE A 56 3.67 4.24 -6.03
C ILE A 56 4.23 3.99 -4.62
N GLY A 57 3.93 2.84 -4.02
CA GLY A 57 4.38 2.50 -2.68
C GLY A 57 3.70 1.23 -2.16
N ILE A 58 4.01 0.89 -0.91
CA ILE A 58 3.38 -0.22 -0.19
C ILE A 58 2.96 0.23 1.21
N ALA A 59 1.88 -0.34 1.75
CA ALA A 59 1.43 -0.12 3.12
C ALA A 59 0.82 -1.41 3.68
N CYS A 60 0.73 -1.51 5.01
CA CYS A 60 0.11 -2.64 5.72
C CYS A 60 -0.87 -2.16 6.79
#